data_AF-A0A268HF59-F1
#
_entry.id   AF-A0A268HF59-F1
#
_cell.length_a   1.000
_cell.length_b   1.000
_cell.length_c   1.000
_cell.angle_alpha   90.00
_cell.angle_beta   90.00
_cell.angle_gamma   90.00
#
_symmetry.space_group_name_H-M   'P 1'
#
loop_
_entity.id
_entity.type
_entity.pdbx_description
1 polymer ?
#
loop_
_entity_poly.entity_id
_entity_poly.type
_entity_poly.pdbx_seq_one_letter_code
_entity_poly.pdbx_strand_id
1 'polypeptide(L)'
;MDTFANSPAIFFILYFVFLLATLVASIISLVIHKHGRLFSLLTILLVPVLFITSFYNALMRSGGTTEIQFFFISLSRGDGSTLIMTACWILLLCWWIWMISFRFHLRKKG
;
A
#
# COMPACT_ATOMS: atom_id res chain seq x y z
N MET A 1 25.81 -6.66 18.68
CA MET A 1 25.48 -5.73 17.58
C MET A 1 25.34 -6.64 16.37
N ASP A 2 24.16 -7.02 15.88
CA ASP A 2 23.09 -6.17 15.37
C ASP A 2 21.71 -6.84 15.49
N THR A 3 20.84 -6.31 16.35
CA THR A 3 19.44 -6.77 16.52
C THR A 3 18.43 -5.86 15.82
N PHE A 4 18.88 -4.87 15.05
CA PHE A 4 18.02 -3.94 14.31
C PHE A 4 17.89 -4.26 12.81
N ALA A 5 18.77 -5.10 12.24
CA ALA A 5 18.72 -5.46 10.83
C ALA A 5 17.56 -6.43 10.47
N ASN A 6 17.02 -7.13 11.47
CA ASN A 6 15.92 -8.10 11.35
C ASN A 6 14.70 -7.69 12.21
N SER A 7 14.38 -6.40 12.32
CA SER A 7 13.21 -5.98 13.11
C SER A 7 11.94 -5.96 12.24
N PRO A 8 11.10 -7.02 12.24
CA PRO A 8 9.84 -7.05 11.50
C PRO A 8 8.91 -5.89 11.86
N ALA A 9 9.06 -5.33 13.07
CA ALA A 9 8.24 -4.22 13.55
C ALA A 9 8.46 -2.91 12.77
N ILE A 10 9.70 -2.59 12.36
CA ILE A 10 9.97 -1.32 11.66
C ILE A 10 9.31 -1.32 10.27
N PHE A 11 9.30 -2.48 9.61
CA PHE A 11 8.68 -2.66 8.30
C PHE A 11 7.16 -2.44 8.39
N PHE A 12 6.51 -3.04 9.39
CA PHE A 12 5.09 -2.80 9.65
C PHE A 12 4.78 -1.34 9.99
N ILE A 13 5.58 -0.71 10.84
CA ILE A 13 5.37 0.69 11.21
C ILE A 13 5.43 1.57 9.95
N LEU A 14 6.46 1.42 9.12
CA LEU A 14 6.60 2.19 7.88
C LEU A 14 5.45 1.90 6.91
N TYR A 15 5.07 0.63 6.77
CA TYR A 15 3.96 0.20 5.93
C TYR A 15 2.64 0.86 6.35
N PHE A 16 2.27 0.80 7.63
CA PHE A 16 1.03 1.40 8.12
C PHE A 16 1.06 2.93 8.08
N VAL A 17 2.20 3.55 8.37
CA VAL A 17 2.36 5.01 8.22
C VAL A 17 2.18 5.43 6.77
N PHE A 18 2.75 4.68 5.82
CA PHE A 18 2.57 4.93 4.39
C PHE A 18 1.11 4.80 3.95
N LEU A 19 0.40 3.76 4.41
CA LEU A 19 -1.03 3.59 4.13
C LEU A 19 -1.87 4.72 4.71
N LEU A 20 -1.59 5.15 5.95
CA LEU A 20 -2.27 6.28 6.59
C LEU A 20 -2.04 7.57 5.81
N ALA A 21 -0.79 7.85 5.43
CA ALA A 21 -0.43 9.00 4.60
C ALA A 21 -1.14 8.96 3.24
N THR A 22 -1.24 7.77 2.62
CA THR A 22 -1.95 7.58 1.35
C THR A 22 -3.46 7.82 1.51
N LEU A 23 -4.05 7.37 2.61
CA LEU A 23 -5.46 7.62 2.92
C LEU A 23 -5.73 9.12 3.07
N VAL A 24 -4.92 9.84 3.86
CA VAL A 24 -5.05 11.29 4.01
C VAL A 24 -4.86 12.00 2.68
N ALA A 25 -3.83 11.65 1.91
CA ALA A 25 -3.55 12.25 0.62
C ALA A 25 -4.67 12.00 -0.41
N SER A 26 -5.29 10.82 -0.40
CA SER A 26 -6.42 10.48 -1.27
C SER A 26 -7.69 11.24 -0.90
N ILE A 27 -7.98 11.43 0.39
CA ILE A 27 -9.09 12.28 0.87
C ILE A 27 -8.86 13.74 0.43
N ILE A 28 -7.67 14.29 0.66
CA ILE A 28 -7.34 15.66 0.25
C ILE A 28 -7.49 15.81 -1.28
N SER A 29 -6.97 14.86 -2.05
CA SER A 29 -7.09 14.85 -3.52
C SER A 29 -8.55 14.83 -3.97
N LEU A 30 -9.38 14.02 -3.33
CA LEU A 30 -10.81 13.89 -3.62
C LEU A 30 -11.57 15.21 -3.40
N VAL A 31 -11.30 15.87 -2.26
CA VAL A 31 -12.00 17.09 -1.84
C VAL A 31 -11.53 18.31 -2.63
N ILE A 32 -10.22 18.48 -2.81
CA ILE A 32 -9.63 19.73 -3.34
C ILE A 32 -9.51 19.70 -4.87
N HIS A 33 -9.00 18.61 -5.46
CA HIS A 33 -8.52 18.66 -6.84
C HIS A 33 -9.55 18.31 -7.91
N LYS A 34 -10.71 17.73 -7.52
CA LYS A 34 -11.89 17.32 -8.34
C LYS A 34 -11.62 16.49 -9.62
N HIS A 35 -10.43 16.52 -10.21
CA HIS A 35 -9.92 15.63 -11.23
C HIS A 35 -9.49 14.31 -10.60
N GLY A 36 -9.73 13.19 -11.28
CA GLY A 36 -9.35 11.86 -10.79
C GLY A 36 -10.11 11.37 -9.56
N ARG A 37 -11.32 11.90 -9.29
CA ARG A 37 -12.17 11.49 -8.15
C ARG A 37 -12.34 9.98 -8.05
N LEU A 38 -12.53 9.30 -9.19
CA LEU A 38 -12.72 7.86 -9.23
C LEU A 38 -11.46 7.11 -8.75
N PHE A 39 -10.27 7.55 -9.18
CA PHE A 39 -8.99 6.99 -8.73
C PHE A 39 -8.76 7.23 -7.24
N SER A 40 -9.06 8.43 -6.72
CA SER A 40 -8.94 8.70 -5.28
C SER A 40 -9.96 7.94 -4.43
N LEU A 41 -11.20 7.76 -4.91
CA LEU A 41 -12.21 6.92 -4.25
C LEU A 41 -11.77 5.45 -4.18
N LEU A 42 -11.24 4.90 -5.30
CA LEU A 42 -10.69 3.55 -5.31
C LEU A 42 -9.56 3.40 -4.30
N THR A 43 -8.64 4.37 -4.23
CA THR A 43 -7.55 4.34 -3.25
C THR A 43 -8.05 4.34 -1.80
N ILE A 44 -9.08 5.14 -1.49
CA ILE A 44 -9.69 5.16 -0.15
C ILE A 44 -10.26 3.78 0.22
N LEU A 45 -10.87 3.07 -0.74
CA LEU A 45 -11.40 1.71 -0.52
C LEU A 45 -10.30 0.65 -0.47
N LEU A 46 -9.20 0.82 -1.22
CA LEU A 46 -8.09 -0.13 -1.28
C LEU A 46 -7.24 -0.14 0.00
N VAL A 47 -7.11 0.99 0.69
CA VAL A 47 -6.29 1.08 1.91
C VAL A 47 -6.78 0.13 3.02
N PRO A 48 -8.08 0.09 3.38
CA PRO A 48 -8.61 -0.91 4.32
C PRO A 48 -8.40 -2.35 3.86
N VAL A 49 -8.55 -2.64 2.56
CA VAL A 49 -8.34 -3.98 2.00
C VAL A 49 -6.88 -4.41 2.19
N LEU A 50 -5.93 -3.52 1.91
CA LEU A 50 -4.50 -3.75 2.13
C LEU A 50 -4.19 -4.00 3.62
N PHE A 51 -4.82 -3.24 4.51
CA PHE A 51 -4.68 -3.42 5.95
C PHE A 51 -5.17 -4.81 6.39
N ILE A 52 -6.39 -5.20 6.00
CA ILE A 52 -7.01 -6.47 6.38
C ILE A 52 -6.23 -7.66 5.81
N THR A 53 -5.87 -7.61 4.53
CA THR A 53 -5.12 -8.70 3.86
C THR A 53 -3.72 -8.86 4.43
N SER A 54 -3.03 -7.77 4.74
CA SER A 54 -1.71 -7.82 5.39
C SER A 54 -1.79 -8.35 6.81
N PHE A 55 -2.83 -7.97 7.57
CA PHE A 55 -3.07 -8.51 8.91
C PHE A 55 -3.37 -10.01 8.86
N TYR A 56 -4.23 -10.45 7.93
CA TYR A 56 -4.52 -11.86 7.71
C TYR A 56 -3.26 -12.67 7.35
N ASN A 57 -2.43 -12.16 6.44
CA ASN A 57 -1.16 -12.79 6.08
C ASN A 57 -0.19 -12.85 7.26
N ALA A 58 -0.18 -11.85 8.13
CA ALA A 58 0.63 -11.86 9.34
C ALA A 58 0.19 -12.96 10.33
N LEU A 59 -1.11 -13.24 10.43
CA LEU A 59 -1.67 -14.31 11.28
C LEU A 59 -1.41 -15.72 10.72
N MET A 60 -1.49 -15.89 9.40
CA MET A 60 -1.29 -17.18 8.72
C MET A 60 0.19 -17.60 8.60
N ARG A 61 1.11 -16.68 8.93
CA ARG A 61 2.55 -16.93 8.85
C ARG A 61 3.01 -17.88 9.95
N SER A 62 3.56 -19.03 9.56
CA SER A 62 4.24 -19.94 10.49
C SER A 62 5.47 -19.29 11.11
N GLY A 63 5.75 -19.57 12.39
CA GLY A 63 6.96 -19.11 13.06
C GLY A 63 8.23 -19.56 12.32
N GLY A 64 9.16 -18.63 12.08
CA GLY A 64 10.46 -18.92 11.44
C GLY A 64 10.64 -18.40 10.00
N THR A 65 9.59 -17.98 9.31
CA THR A 65 9.68 -17.32 7.99
C THR A 65 9.51 -15.81 8.10
N THR A 66 10.30 -15.03 7.35
CA THR A 66 10.10 -13.56 7.28
C THR A 66 8.84 -13.21 6.47
N GLU A 67 8.29 -12.01 6.63
CA GLU A 67 7.11 -11.56 5.87
C GLU A 67 7.34 -11.54 4.37
N ILE A 68 8.52 -11.08 3.94
CA ILE A 68 8.89 -11.03 2.53
C ILE A 68 8.94 -12.45 1.96
N GLN A 69 9.57 -13.38 2.69
CA GLN A 69 9.62 -14.79 2.29
C GLN A 69 8.21 -15.39 2.23
N PHE A 70 7.39 -15.16 3.25
CA PHE A 70 6.02 -15.64 3.29
C PHE A 70 5.21 -15.09 2.11
N PHE A 71 5.35 -13.80 1.79
CA PHE A 71 4.69 -13.18 0.64
C PHE A 71 5.06 -13.87 -0.67
N PHE A 72 6.35 -14.10 -0.95
CA PHE A 72 6.76 -14.78 -2.18
C PHE A 72 6.32 -16.24 -2.23
N ILE A 73 6.33 -16.94 -1.10
CA ILE A 73 5.81 -18.31 -1.00
C ILE A 73 4.30 -18.33 -1.29
N SER A 74 3.52 -17.47 -0.66
CA SER A 74 2.08 -17.37 -0.87
C SER A 74 1.74 -16.92 -2.30
N LEU A 75 2.53 -16.01 -2.88
CA LEU A 75 2.38 -15.57 -4.26
C LEU A 75 2.65 -16.69 -5.27
N SER A 76 3.73 -17.46 -5.07
CA SER A 76 4.06 -18.61 -5.94
C SER A 76 3.04 -19.75 -5.84
N ARG A 77 2.37 -19.88 -4.69
CA ARG A 77 1.24 -20.81 -4.50
C ARG A 77 -0.09 -20.29 -5.06
N GLY A 78 -0.12 -19.05 -5.56
CA GLY A 78 -1.34 -18.43 -6.07
C GLY A 78 -2.38 -18.15 -4.99
N ASP A 79 -1.95 -17.86 -3.75
CA ASP A 79 -2.89 -17.53 -2.67
C ASP A 79 -3.69 -16.27 -3.04
N GLY A 80 -5.02 -16.41 -3.03
CA GLY A 80 -5.94 -15.35 -3.40
C GLY A 80 -5.75 -14.08 -2.58
N SER A 81 -5.42 -14.18 -1.28
CA SER A 81 -5.17 -13.01 -0.43
C SER A 81 -3.94 -12.23 -0.91
N THR A 82 -2.91 -12.95 -1.35
CA THR A 82 -1.63 -12.40 -1.79
C THR A 82 -1.76 -11.79 -3.19
N LEU A 83 -2.56 -12.41 -4.07
CA LEU A 83 -2.90 -11.85 -5.38
C LEU A 83 -3.70 -10.56 -5.24
N ILE A 84 -4.73 -10.53 -4.38
CA ILE A 84 -5.51 -9.32 -4.10
C ILE A 84 -4.62 -8.22 -3.54
N MET A 85 -3.78 -8.54 -2.55
CA MET A 85 -2.82 -7.60 -1.98
C MET A 85 -1.87 -7.03 -3.05
N THR A 86 -1.35 -7.87 -3.94
CA THR A 86 -0.49 -7.44 -5.06
C THR A 86 -1.20 -6.50 -6.02
N ALA A 87 -2.44 -6.82 -6.42
CA ALA A 87 -3.24 -5.97 -7.28
C ALA A 87 -3.54 -4.61 -6.62
N CYS A 88 -3.85 -4.60 -5.33
CA CYS A 88 -4.07 -3.37 -4.56
C CYS A 88 -2.81 -2.50 -4.54
N TRP A 89 -1.63 -3.09 -4.37
CA TRP A 89 -0.35 -2.39 -4.44
C TRP A 89 -0.09 -1.77 -5.81
N ILE A 90 -0.35 -2.49 -6.89
CA ILE A 90 -0.21 -1.97 -8.27
C ILE A 90 -1.12 -0.77 -8.48
N LEU A 91 -2.40 -0.87 -8.10
CA LEU A 91 -3.35 0.23 -8.23
C LEU A 91 -2.94 1.46 -7.41
N LEU A 92 -2.41 1.24 -6.21
CA LEU A 92 -1.94 2.30 -5.32
C LEU A 92 -0.69 2.99 -5.88
N LEU A 93 0.22 2.24 -6.51
CA LEU A 93 1.35 2.80 -7.26
C LEU A 93 0.89 3.63 -8.45
N CYS A 94 -0.07 3.13 -9.24
CA CYS A 94 -0.66 3.89 -10.34
C CYS A 94 -1.27 5.22 -9.85
N TRP A 95 -1.96 5.20 -8.71
CA TRP A 95 -2.52 6.41 -8.09
C TRP A 95 -1.42 7.42 -7.71
N TRP A 96 -0.33 6.97 -7.09
CA TRP A 96 0.79 7.84 -6.73
C TRP A 96 1.48 8.44 -7.96
N ILE A 97 1.73 7.65 -9.01
CA ILE A 97 2.30 8.14 -10.28
C ILE A 97 1.41 9.24 -10.88
N TRP A 98 0.10 9.00 -10.91
CA TRP A 98 -0.88 9.97 -11.42
C TRP A 98 -0.89 11.26 -10.59
N MET A 99 -0.94 11.15 -9.25
CA MET A 99 -0.91 12.30 -8.32
C MET A 99 0.36 13.14 -8.49
N ILE A 100 1.52 12.50 -8.56
CA ILE A 100 2.81 13.19 -8.73
C ILE A 100 2.85 13.90 -10.08
N SER A 101 2.47 13.21 -11.16
CA SER A 101 2.43 13.77 -12.52
C SER A 101 1.49 14.96 -12.63
N PHE A 102 0.32 14.90 -11.97
CA PHE A 102 -0.64 15.99 -11.91
C PHE A 102 -0.06 17.22 -11.19
N ARG A 103 0.59 17.04 -10.03
CA ARG A 103 1.23 18.13 -9.29
C ARG A 103 2.36 18.80 -10.10
N PHE A 104 3.15 18.02 -10.83
CA PHE A 104 4.18 18.57 -11.71
C PHE A 104 3.59 19.40 -12.87
N HIS A 105 2.47 18.96 -13.45
CA HIS A 105 1.78 19.72 -14.50
C HIS A 105 1.22 21.05 -14.00
N LEU A 106 0.65 21.08 -12.79
CA LEU A 106 0.16 22.33 -12.20
C LEU A 106 1.30 23.32 -11.93
N ARG A 107 2.46 22.84 -11.46
CA ARG A 107 3.63 23.70 -11.20
C ARG A 107 4.25 24.30 -12.46
N LYS A 108 4.13 23.65 -13.62
CA LYS A 108 4.67 24.16 -14.89
C LYS A 108 3.77 25.23 -15.55
N LYS A 109 2.52 25.38 -15.09
CA LYS A 109 1.52 26.33 -15.64
C LYS A 109 1.33 27.59 -14.80
N GLY A 110 1.92 27.68 -13.60
CA GLY A 110 1.94 28.89 -12.76
C GLY A 110 3.30 29.54 -12.78
#